data_AF-A0A1C4W8R7-F1
#
_entry.id   AF-A0A1C4W8R7-F1
#
_cell.length_a   1.000
_cell.length_b   1.000
_cell.length_c   1.000
_cell.angle_alpha   90.00
_cell.angle_beta   90.00
_cell.angle_gamma   90.00
#
_symmetry.space_group_name_H-M   'P 1'
#
loop_
_entity.id
_entity.type
_entity.pdbx_description
1 polymer ?
#
loop_
_entity_poly.entity_id
_entity_poly.type
_entity_poly.pdbx_seq_one_letter_code
_entity_poly.pdbx_strand_id
1 'polypeptide(L)'
;MEPSGRALPKSDHAALLGVLSILSGHLMAGALPVGLVDGLVRRLTEHGPLRPGASAGELALLLEDLAQRMHWAMGDGDDPYPEASPRRNTYRIEVPAEAVPPCVDALVALGGADIHILPGSTGNWTTLPAGPDGELERHSTDVPDGRTVLVDFPDLIPDPAYHERVRQLTVLAEHLAGRFAGTGG
;
A
#
# COMPACT_ATOMS: atom_id res chain seq x y z
N MET A 1 18.19 -1.84 34.55
CA MET A 1 17.18 -0.93 35.09
C MET A 1 16.06 -0.89 34.07
N GLU A 2 14.99 -1.65 34.30
CA GLU A 2 13.84 -1.62 33.39
C GLU A 2 13.20 -0.22 33.44
N PRO A 3 12.89 0.39 32.30
CA PRO A 3 12.24 1.69 32.29
C PRO A 3 10.86 1.55 32.97
N SER A 4 10.70 2.21 34.13
CA SER A 4 9.42 2.32 34.81
C SER A 4 8.52 3.26 34.00
N GLY A 5 7.79 2.71 33.04
CA GLY A 5 6.77 3.44 32.29
C GLY A 5 5.55 3.69 33.17
N ARG A 6 5.10 4.94 33.27
CA ARG A 6 3.76 5.23 33.80
C ARG A 6 2.74 4.89 32.73
N ALA A 7 1.69 4.16 33.11
CA ALA A 7 0.58 3.88 32.20
C ALA A 7 -0.10 5.19 31.77
N LEU A 8 -0.34 5.33 30.47
CA LEU A 8 -1.08 6.45 29.91
C LEU A 8 -2.60 6.24 30.17
N PRO A 9 -3.36 7.29 30.54
CA PRO A 9 -4.82 7.21 30.60
C PRO A 9 -5.44 6.78 29.27
N LYS A 10 -6.58 6.09 29.29
CA LYS A 10 -7.31 5.69 28.06
C LYS A 10 -7.71 6.90 27.20
N SER A 11 -8.04 8.03 27.83
CA SER A 11 -8.34 9.29 27.13
C SER A 11 -7.18 9.79 26.28
N ASP A 12 -5.95 9.63 26.80
CA ASP A 12 -4.75 10.16 26.17
C ASP A 12 -4.34 9.27 24.99
N HIS A 13 -4.49 7.95 25.14
CA HIS A 13 -4.35 7.02 24.03
C HIS A 13 -5.32 7.33 22.89
N ALA A 14 -6.60 7.55 23.21
CA ALA A 14 -7.62 7.87 22.22
C ALA A 14 -7.31 9.20 21.50
N ALA A 15 -6.82 10.21 22.23
CA ALA A 15 -6.39 11.48 21.64
C ALA A 15 -5.18 11.30 20.70
N LEU A 16 -4.17 10.55 21.14
CA LEU A 16 -2.98 10.26 20.32
C LEU A 16 -3.34 9.46 19.07
N LEU A 17 -4.20 8.44 19.20
CA LEU A 17 -4.70 7.69 18.06
C LEU A 17 -5.39 8.62 17.05
N GLY A 18 -6.28 9.50 17.52
CA GLY A 18 -6.95 10.48 16.64
C GLY A 18 -5.98 11.39 15.90
N VAL A 19 -4.94 11.89 16.57
CA VAL A 19 -3.88 12.71 15.94
C VAL A 19 -3.12 11.91 14.89
N LEU A 20 -2.72 10.68 15.20
CA LEU A 20 -2.00 9.81 14.25
C LEU A 20 -2.83 9.50 13.01
N SER A 21 -4.12 9.17 13.19
CA SER A 21 -5.04 8.90 12.08
C SER A 21 -5.25 10.13 11.19
N ILE A 22 -5.39 11.33 11.78
CA ILE A 22 -5.53 12.58 11.01
C ILE A 22 -4.25 12.88 10.23
N LEU A 23 -3.08 12.77 10.86
CA LEU A 23 -1.80 13.00 10.20
C LEU A 23 -1.57 12.00 9.06
N SER A 24 -1.82 10.72 9.29
CA SER A 24 -1.70 9.69 8.24
C SER A 24 -2.64 9.99 7.07
N GLY A 25 -3.92 10.27 7.33
CA GLY A 25 -4.89 10.60 6.28
C GLY A 25 -4.49 11.83 5.45
N HIS A 26 -4.05 12.91 6.10
CA HIS A 26 -3.57 14.10 5.37
C HIS A 26 -2.26 13.85 4.61
N LEU A 27 -1.37 13.02 5.14
CA LEU A 27 -0.12 12.66 4.46
C LEU A 27 -0.43 11.85 3.19
N MET A 28 -1.29 10.84 3.30
CA MET A 28 -1.73 9.99 2.19
C MET A 28 -2.48 10.79 1.11
N ALA A 29 -3.23 11.81 1.51
CA ALA A 29 -3.90 12.72 0.59
C ALA A 29 -2.97 13.79 -0.05
N GLY A 30 -1.68 13.82 0.32
CA GLY A 30 -0.74 14.87 -0.12
C GLY A 30 -1.11 16.27 0.41
N ALA A 31 -1.89 16.36 1.48
CA ALA A 31 -2.44 17.60 2.02
C ALA A 31 -1.54 18.22 3.11
N LEU A 32 -0.55 17.49 3.62
CA LEU A 32 0.40 18.05 4.59
C LEU A 32 1.44 18.95 3.90
N PRO A 33 1.74 20.13 4.48
CA PRO A 33 2.83 20.97 4.00
C PRO A 33 4.16 20.24 4.01
N VAL A 34 4.96 20.36 2.94
CA VAL A 34 6.26 19.68 2.80
C VAL A 34 7.20 19.94 3.99
N GLY A 35 7.28 21.18 4.48
CA GLY A 35 8.13 21.50 5.64
C GLY A 35 7.67 20.84 6.95
N LEU A 36 6.39 20.53 7.10
CA LEU A 36 5.89 19.75 8.24
C LEU A 36 6.28 18.29 8.10
N VAL A 37 6.15 17.70 6.90
CA VAL A 37 6.59 16.34 6.61
C VAL A 37 8.08 16.19 6.90
N ASP A 38 8.92 17.08 6.37
CA ASP A 38 10.37 17.09 6.62
C ASP A 38 10.70 17.21 8.11
N GLY A 39 9.96 18.07 8.83
CA GLY A 39 10.11 18.25 10.26
C GLY A 39 9.77 16.98 11.05
N LEU A 40 8.69 16.28 10.68
CA LEU A 40 8.27 15.02 11.30
C LEU A 40 9.27 13.90 11.01
N VAL A 41 9.69 13.74 9.74
CA VAL A 41 10.71 12.77 9.35
C VAL A 41 11.98 13.00 10.16
N ARG A 42 12.52 14.23 10.15
CA ARG A 42 13.73 14.57 10.90
C ARG A 42 13.59 14.25 12.39
N ARG A 43 12.47 14.64 13.02
CA ARG A 43 12.21 14.37 14.44
C ARG A 43 12.19 12.88 14.74
N LEU A 44 11.53 12.09 13.90
CA LEU A 44 11.38 10.64 14.07
C LEU A 44 12.61 9.85 13.62
N THR A 45 13.52 10.44 12.85
CA THR A 45 14.86 9.91 12.62
C THR A 45 15.78 10.18 13.82
N GLU A 46 15.72 11.39 14.39
CA GLU A 46 16.58 11.79 15.52
C GLU A 46 16.19 11.09 16.83
N HIS A 47 14.89 10.90 17.07
CA HIS A 47 14.35 10.44 18.35
C HIS A 47 13.37 9.27 18.24
N GLY A 48 13.16 8.75 17.04
CA GLY A 48 12.17 7.71 16.77
C GLY A 48 12.76 6.55 15.97
N PRO A 49 11.89 5.71 15.38
CA PRO A 49 12.29 4.50 14.69
C PRO A 49 12.56 4.70 13.19
N LEU A 50 12.43 5.91 12.64
CA LEU A 50 12.73 6.14 11.22
C LEU A 50 14.24 6.10 10.97
N ARG A 51 14.62 5.58 9.81
CA ARG A 51 16.01 5.58 9.37
C ARG A 51 16.40 6.95 8.79
N PRO A 52 17.69 7.28 8.72
CA PRO A 52 18.17 8.44 7.97
C PRO A 52 17.77 8.35 6.50
N GLY A 53 17.24 9.45 5.96
CA GLY A 53 16.77 9.51 4.58
C GLY A 53 15.38 8.91 4.35
N ALA A 54 14.61 8.67 5.41
CA ALA A 54 13.28 8.08 5.28
C ALA A 54 12.34 8.91 4.40
N SER A 55 11.52 8.22 3.60
CA SER A 55 10.57 8.85 2.68
C SER A 55 9.26 9.28 3.36
N ALA A 56 8.40 9.98 2.63
CA ALA A 56 7.05 10.31 3.09
C ALA A 56 6.20 9.03 3.25
N GLY A 57 6.38 8.05 2.38
CA GLY A 57 5.74 6.74 2.52
C GLY A 57 6.22 5.95 3.73
N GLU A 58 7.51 6.03 4.07
CA GLU A 58 8.00 5.44 5.33
C GLU A 58 7.44 6.15 6.56
N LEU A 59 7.26 7.48 6.50
CA LEU A 59 6.54 8.20 7.55
C LEU A 59 5.09 7.72 7.66
N ALA A 60 4.37 7.60 6.53
CA ALA A 60 2.97 7.15 6.51
C ALA A 60 2.81 5.76 7.16
N LEU A 61 3.59 4.77 6.73
CA LEU A 61 3.58 3.44 7.34
C LEU A 61 3.93 3.47 8.83
N LEU A 62 4.87 4.33 9.25
CA LEU A 62 5.17 4.44 10.68
C LEU A 62 3.98 5.02 11.47
N LEU A 63 3.28 6.02 10.93
CA LEU A 63 2.11 6.58 11.61
C LEU A 63 0.99 5.54 11.74
N GLU A 64 0.80 4.69 10.72
CA GLU A 64 -0.13 3.56 10.77
C GLU A 64 0.30 2.50 11.79
N ASP A 65 1.57 2.10 11.81
CA ASP A 65 2.12 1.17 12.80
C ASP A 65 1.90 1.70 14.23
N LEU A 66 2.13 3.00 14.44
CA LEU A 66 1.91 3.65 15.74
C LEU A 66 0.43 3.70 16.09
N ALA A 67 -0.46 3.99 15.14
CA ALA A 67 -1.90 3.98 15.36
C ALA A 67 -2.38 2.58 15.78
N GLN A 68 -1.92 1.53 15.09
CA GLN A 68 -2.25 0.14 15.42
C GLN A 68 -1.79 -0.23 16.83
N ARG A 69 -0.57 0.18 17.22
CA ARG A 69 -0.03 -0.06 18.57
C ARG A 69 -0.77 0.73 19.64
N MET A 70 -1.20 1.96 19.34
CA MET A 70 -2.05 2.74 20.25
C MET A 70 -3.41 2.08 20.44
N HIS A 71 -3.99 1.55 19.36
CA HIS A 71 -5.23 0.79 19.43
C HIS A 71 -5.07 -0.47 20.28
N TRP A 72 -4.01 -1.25 20.03
CA TRP A 72 -3.67 -2.42 20.84
C TRP A 72 -3.50 -2.08 22.32
N ALA A 73 -2.80 -0.99 22.65
CA ALA A 73 -2.57 -0.56 24.04
C ALA A 73 -3.86 -0.14 24.78
N MET A 74 -4.94 0.17 24.05
CA MET A 74 -6.26 0.44 24.65
C MET A 74 -7.08 -0.83 24.91
N GLY A 75 -6.74 -1.94 24.25
CA GLY A 75 -7.35 -3.25 24.46
C GLY A 75 -6.88 -3.92 25.76
N ASP A 76 -7.43 -5.09 26.05
CA ASP A 76 -7.13 -5.82 27.29
C ASP A 76 -5.83 -6.64 27.22
N GLY A 77 -5.10 -6.58 26.09
CA GLY A 77 -3.78 -7.20 25.92
C GLY A 77 -3.81 -8.68 25.55
N ASP A 78 -4.98 -9.22 25.19
CA ASP A 78 -5.14 -10.63 24.78
C ASP A 78 -4.55 -10.92 23.38
N ASP A 79 -4.51 -9.90 22.53
CA ASP A 79 -3.90 -9.99 21.20
C ASP A 79 -2.38 -9.83 21.26
N PRO A 80 -1.61 -10.50 20.37
CA PRO A 80 -0.17 -10.27 20.28
C PRO A 80 0.13 -8.81 19.91
N TYR A 81 1.26 -8.31 20.41
CA TYR A 81 1.71 -6.96 20.08
C TYR A 81 1.89 -6.79 18.56
N PRO A 82 1.32 -5.73 17.93
CA PRO A 82 1.40 -5.55 16.49
C PRO A 82 2.83 -5.38 15.99
N GLU A 83 3.22 -6.26 15.05
CA GLU A 83 4.47 -6.14 14.32
C GLU A 83 4.47 -4.90 13.42
N ALA A 84 5.66 -4.45 13.02
CA ALA A 84 5.77 -3.35 12.06
C ALA A 84 5.38 -3.82 10.65
N SER A 85 4.66 -2.98 9.93
CA SER A 85 4.30 -3.23 8.55
C SER A 85 5.56 -3.34 7.67
N PRO A 86 5.60 -4.28 6.71
CA PRO A 86 6.68 -4.38 5.74
C PRO A 86 6.87 -3.06 5.00
N ARG A 87 8.12 -2.63 4.80
CA ARG A 87 8.45 -1.40 4.04
C ARG A 87 8.53 -1.68 2.54
N ARG A 88 7.45 -2.25 2.02
CA ARG A 88 7.24 -2.62 0.62
C ARG A 88 5.75 -2.67 0.33
N ASN A 89 5.40 -2.61 -0.95
CA ASN A 89 4.03 -2.71 -1.43
C ASN A 89 3.91 -3.89 -2.39
N THR A 90 2.83 -4.67 -2.28
CA THR A 90 2.55 -5.76 -3.22
C THR A 90 1.66 -5.25 -4.34
N TYR A 91 2.09 -5.48 -5.56
CA TYR A 91 1.38 -5.11 -6.77
C TYR A 91 0.71 -6.32 -7.39
N ARG A 92 -0.49 -6.12 -7.94
CA ARG A 92 -1.29 -7.17 -8.56
C ARG A 92 -1.45 -6.89 -10.05
N ILE A 93 -1.00 -7.83 -10.88
CA ILE A 93 -1.10 -7.77 -12.33
C ILE A 93 -1.87 -9.01 -12.79
N GLU A 94 -2.87 -8.85 -13.64
CA GLU A 94 -3.58 -9.97 -14.25
C GLU A 94 -3.19 -10.07 -15.72
N VAL A 95 -2.69 -11.22 -16.14
CA VAL A 95 -2.25 -11.47 -17.52
C VAL A 95 -2.78 -12.82 -18.01
N PRO A 96 -2.89 -13.04 -19.33
CA PRO A 96 -3.17 -14.35 -19.89
C PRO A 96 -2.13 -15.39 -19.41
N ALA A 97 -2.52 -16.66 -19.30
CA ALA A 97 -1.63 -17.71 -18.79
C ALA A 97 -0.32 -17.83 -19.58
N GLU A 98 -0.37 -17.64 -20.89
CA GLU A 98 0.77 -17.64 -21.81
C GLU A 98 1.72 -16.45 -21.62
N ALA A 99 1.22 -15.34 -21.06
CA ALA A 99 1.97 -14.12 -20.83
C ALA A 99 2.64 -14.06 -19.44
N VAL A 100 2.44 -15.09 -18.60
CA VAL A 100 3.07 -15.16 -17.27
C VAL A 100 4.60 -15.15 -17.35
N PRO A 101 5.28 -15.97 -18.18
CA PRO A 101 6.74 -15.94 -18.25
C PRO A 101 7.33 -14.55 -18.64
N PRO A 102 6.90 -13.89 -19.74
CA PRO A 102 7.43 -12.58 -20.08
C PRO A 102 7.04 -11.49 -19.06
N CYS A 103 5.90 -11.63 -18.36
CA CYS A 103 5.54 -10.75 -17.24
C CYS A 103 6.55 -10.87 -16.10
N VAL A 104 6.85 -12.09 -15.67
CA VAL A 104 7.82 -12.35 -14.59
C VAL A 104 9.21 -11.83 -14.97
N ASP A 105 9.68 -12.09 -16.20
CA ASP A 105 10.97 -11.61 -16.67
C ASP A 105 11.06 -10.08 -16.62
N ALA A 106 10.01 -9.38 -17.07
CA ALA A 106 9.94 -7.92 -17.01
C ALA A 106 9.92 -7.40 -15.57
N LEU A 107 9.17 -8.05 -14.67
CA LEU A 107 9.10 -7.68 -13.26
C LEU A 107 10.44 -7.85 -12.55
N VAL A 108 11.16 -8.95 -12.82
CA VAL A 108 12.51 -9.18 -12.30
C VAL A 108 13.46 -8.09 -12.84
N ALA A 109 13.38 -7.75 -14.12
CA ALA A 109 14.21 -6.69 -14.71
C ALA A 109 13.93 -5.30 -14.10
N LEU A 110 12.70 -5.06 -13.61
CA LEU A 110 12.31 -3.86 -12.89
C LEU A 110 12.74 -3.86 -11.41
N GLY A 111 13.28 -4.97 -10.91
CA GLY A 111 13.72 -5.15 -9.52
C GLY A 111 12.66 -5.70 -8.57
N GLY A 112 11.62 -6.36 -9.10
CA GLY A 112 10.55 -6.96 -8.29
C GLY A 112 11.05 -8.13 -7.45
N ALA A 113 10.52 -8.26 -6.23
CA ALA A 113 10.82 -9.33 -5.29
C ALA A 113 9.55 -10.13 -4.95
N ASP A 114 9.73 -11.28 -4.27
CA ASP A 114 8.63 -12.11 -3.72
C ASP A 114 7.49 -12.36 -4.71
N ILE A 115 7.85 -12.77 -5.94
CA ILE A 115 6.87 -12.95 -7.03
C ILE A 115 6.05 -14.22 -6.80
N HIS A 116 4.71 -14.08 -6.79
CA HIS A 116 3.77 -15.18 -6.65
C HIS A 116 2.76 -15.22 -7.80
N ILE A 117 2.41 -16.42 -8.27
CA ILE A 117 1.45 -16.59 -9.37
C ILE A 117 0.22 -17.34 -8.84
N LEU A 118 -0.92 -16.66 -8.82
CA LEU A 118 -2.20 -17.18 -8.36
C LEU A 118 -3.15 -17.38 -9.56
N PRO A 119 -4.27 -18.11 -9.38
CA PRO A 119 -5.38 -18.05 -10.32
C PRO A 119 -5.85 -16.61 -10.55
N GLY A 120 -6.34 -16.30 -11.75
CA GLY A 120 -6.97 -15.01 -12.05
C GLY A 120 -8.17 -14.74 -11.15
N SER A 121 -8.45 -13.47 -10.87
CA SER A 121 -9.75 -13.10 -10.28
C SER A 121 -10.85 -13.35 -11.32
N THR A 122 -12.03 -13.71 -10.81
CA THR A 122 -13.25 -13.88 -11.62
C THR A 122 -14.33 -12.98 -11.06
N GLY A 123 -15.23 -12.52 -11.93
CA GLY A 123 -16.37 -11.70 -11.53
C GLY A 123 -16.05 -10.21 -11.44
N ASN A 124 -14.97 -9.73 -12.07
CA ASN A 124 -14.74 -8.30 -12.23
C ASN A 124 -15.57 -7.78 -13.40
N TRP A 125 -16.25 -6.66 -13.18
CA TRP A 125 -17.08 -6.03 -14.19
C TRP A 125 -16.95 -4.52 -14.14
N THR A 126 -17.12 -3.91 -15.30
CA THR A 126 -17.29 -2.47 -15.46
C THR A 126 -18.65 -2.18 -16.07
N THR A 127 -19.12 -0.96 -15.91
CA THR A 127 -20.38 -0.51 -16.52
C THR A 127 -20.04 0.45 -17.65
N LEU A 128 -20.49 0.15 -18.87
CA LEU A 128 -20.26 0.97 -20.05
C LEU A 128 -21.60 1.36 -20.66
N PRO A 129 -21.72 2.58 -21.21
CA PRO A 129 -22.89 2.94 -22.00
C PRO A 129 -22.93 2.12 -23.29
N ALA A 130 -24.09 1.56 -23.59
CA ALA A 130 -24.38 0.75 -24.76
C ALA A 130 -25.58 1.32 -25.54
N GLY A 131 -25.56 1.13 -26.85
CA GLY A 131 -26.62 1.59 -27.75
C GLY A 131 -26.72 3.11 -27.91
N PRO A 132 -27.66 3.58 -28.73
CA PRO A 132 -27.86 5.01 -29.02
C PRO A 132 -28.43 5.80 -27.84
N ASP A 133 -29.09 5.12 -26.91
CA ASP A 133 -29.78 5.74 -25.76
C ASP A 133 -28.90 5.82 -24.49
N GLY A 134 -27.67 5.26 -24.54
CA GLY A 134 -26.70 5.31 -23.46
C GLY A 134 -27.06 4.44 -22.25
N GLU A 135 -27.80 3.34 -22.45
CA GLU A 135 -28.12 2.39 -21.39
C GLU A 135 -26.84 1.77 -20.83
N LEU A 136 -26.79 1.60 -19.51
CA LEU A 136 -25.61 1.09 -18.83
C LEU A 136 -25.59 -0.44 -18.82
N GLU A 137 -24.64 -1.03 -19.54
CA GLU A 137 -24.43 -2.48 -19.60
C GLU A 137 -23.21 -2.92 -18.79
N ARG A 138 -23.28 -4.13 -18.21
CA ARG A 138 -22.17 -4.75 -17.47
C ARG A 138 -21.28 -5.54 -18.42
N HIS A 139 -20.01 -5.18 -18.47
CA HIS A 139 -18.98 -5.88 -19.22
C HIS A 139 -18.00 -6.52 -18.25
N SER A 140 -17.73 -7.81 -18.42
CA SER A 140 -16.64 -8.46 -17.68
C SER A 140 -15.31 -7.82 -18.07
N THR A 141 -14.46 -7.59 -17.08
CA THR A 141 -13.08 -7.14 -17.26
C THR A 141 -12.09 -8.24 -16.90
N ASP A 142 -12.56 -9.48 -16.78
CA ASP A 142 -11.71 -10.62 -16.47
C ASP A 142 -10.83 -10.96 -17.67
N VAL A 143 -9.58 -11.30 -17.41
CA VAL A 143 -8.68 -11.83 -18.42
C VAL A 143 -9.04 -13.30 -18.64
N PRO A 144 -9.41 -13.74 -19.87
CA PRO A 144 -9.73 -15.13 -20.15
C PRO A 144 -8.56 -16.05 -19.76
N ASP A 145 -8.85 -17.12 -19.01
CA ASP A 145 -7.83 -18.02 -18.44
C ASP A 145 -6.67 -17.30 -17.72
N GLY A 146 -6.98 -16.12 -17.16
CA GLY A 146 -6.01 -15.21 -16.58
C GLY A 146 -5.30 -15.77 -15.36
N ARG A 147 -4.08 -15.29 -15.14
CA ARG A 147 -3.28 -15.53 -13.94
C ARG A 147 -2.98 -14.20 -13.27
N THR A 148 -3.02 -14.22 -11.95
CA THR A 148 -2.62 -13.07 -11.14
C THR A 148 -1.15 -13.21 -10.78
N VAL A 149 -0.32 -12.26 -11.17
CA VAL A 149 1.06 -12.12 -10.72
C VAL A 149 1.10 -11.07 -9.61
N LEU A 150 1.53 -11.48 -8.43
CA LEU A 150 1.85 -10.61 -7.30
C LEU A 150 3.34 -10.36 -7.27
N VAL A 151 3.75 -9.14 -6.95
CA VAL A 151 5.17 -8.75 -6.88
C VAL A 151 5.37 -7.62 -5.89
N ASP A 152 6.42 -7.72 -5.08
CA ASP A 152 6.77 -6.70 -4.09
C ASP A 152 7.80 -5.72 -4.66
N PHE A 153 7.58 -4.43 -4.37
CA PHE A 153 8.55 -3.35 -4.58
C PHE A 153 8.69 -2.49 -3.32
N PRO A 154 9.85 -1.86 -3.08
CA PRO A 154 10.08 -1.06 -1.88
C PRO A 154 9.41 0.32 -1.90
N ASP A 155 8.75 0.68 -3.00
CA ASP A 155 8.08 1.96 -3.14
C ASP A 155 6.75 1.99 -2.37
N LEU A 156 6.50 3.10 -1.68
CA LEU A 156 5.42 3.25 -0.70
C LEU A 156 4.54 4.44 -1.08
N ILE A 157 3.24 4.36 -0.76
CA ILE A 157 2.34 5.52 -0.87
C ILE A 157 2.68 6.48 0.29
N PRO A 158 2.81 7.81 0.06
CA PRO A 158 2.51 8.57 -1.16
C PRO A 158 3.75 8.96 -1.99
N ASP A 159 4.83 8.19 -1.96
CA ASP A 159 6.07 8.57 -2.63
C ASP A 159 5.89 8.64 -4.16
N PRO A 160 6.57 9.57 -4.87
CA PRO A 160 6.52 9.63 -6.33
C PRO A 160 6.93 8.33 -7.03
N ALA A 161 7.84 7.56 -6.42
CA ALA A 161 8.28 6.26 -6.93
C ALA A 161 7.13 5.24 -7.01
N TYR A 162 6.17 5.30 -6.09
CA TYR A 162 4.97 4.46 -6.13
C TYR A 162 4.12 4.78 -7.37
N HIS A 163 3.86 6.06 -7.64
CA HIS A 163 3.08 6.47 -8.81
C HIS A 163 3.79 6.12 -10.12
N GLU A 164 5.11 6.25 -10.17
CA GLU A 164 5.92 5.79 -11.29
C GLU A 164 5.75 4.29 -11.52
N ARG A 165 5.85 3.51 -10.44
CA ARG A 165 5.68 2.06 -10.49
C ARG A 165 4.31 1.67 -11.03
N VAL A 166 3.24 2.28 -10.53
CA VAL A 166 1.87 2.03 -11.02
C VAL A 166 1.76 2.28 -12.52
N ARG A 167 2.33 3.38 -13.05
CA ARG A 167 2.33 3.63 -14.50
C ARG A 167 3.09 2.55 -15.27
N GLN A 168 4.29 2.19 -14.82
CA GLN A 168 5.11 1.17 -15.48
C GLN A 168 4.41 -0.19 -15.53
N LEU A 169 3.79 -0.60 -14.41
CA LEU A 169 3.09 -1.88 -14.33
C LEU A 169 1.79 -1.89 -15.13
N THR A 170 1.10 -0.75 -15.22
CA THR A 170 -0.08 -0.60 -16.10
C THR A 170 0.32 -0.80 -17.56
N VAL A 171 1.36 -0.11 -18.03
CA VAL A 171 1.86 -0.24 -19.41
C VAL A 171 2.35 -1.67 -19.70
N LEU A 172 3.05 -2.30 -18.74
CA LEU A 172 3.49 -3.68 -18.87
C LEU A 172 2.30 -4.64 -19.03
N ALA A 173 1.28 -4.50 -18.19
CA ALA A 173 0.11 -5.35 -18.24
C ALA A 173 -0.63 -5.22 -19.57
N GLU A 174 -0.86 -3.99 -20.04
CA GLU A 174 -1.53 -3.71 -21.32
C GLU A 174 -0.74 -4.30 -22.51
N HIS A 175 0.59 -4.17 -22.51
CA HIS A 175 1.45 -4.76 -23.54
C HIS A 175 1.31 -6.29 -23.63
N LEU A 176 1.01 -6.93 -22.51
CA LEU A 176 0.83 -8.38 -22.38
C LEU A 176 -0.64 -8.81 -22.48
N ALA A 177 -1.53 -7.96 -23.01
CA ALA A 177 -2.97 -8.20 -23.09
C ALA A 177 -3.62 -8.52 -21.73
N GLY A 178 -3.03 -7.99 -20.66
CA GLY A 178 -3.51 -8.07 -19.30
C GLY A 178 -3.97 -6.72 -18.76
N ARG A 179 -4.08 -6.62 -17.43
CA ARG A 179 -4.42 -5.39 -16.72
C ARG A 179 -3.69 -5.27 -15.39
N PHE A 180 -3.45 -4.04 -14.98
CA PHE A 180 -3.09 -3.75 -13.61
C PHE A 180 -4.34 -3.85 -12.72
N ALA A 181 -4.29 -4.68 -11.68
CA ALA A 181 -5.43 -4.99 -10.82
C ALA A 181 -5.36 -4.29 -9.45
N GLY A 182 -4.34 -3.45 -9.23
CA GLY A 182 -4.19 -2.63 -8.04
C GLY A 182 -3.00 -3.02 -7.17
N THR A 183 -2.96 -2.46 -5.97
CA THR A 183 -1.99 -2.78 -4.94
C THR A 183 -2.68 -3.40 -3.73
N GLY A 184 -2.00 -4.30 -3.05
CA GLY A 184 -2.43 -4.93 -1.80
C GLY A 184 -1.28 -4.93 -0.81
N GLY A 185 -1.62 -4.76 0.46
CA GLY A 185 -0.74 -4.87 1.62
C GLY A 185 -1.60 -5.26 2.80
#